data_AF-A0A1G8FJ90-F1
#
_entry.id   AF-A0A1G8FJ90-F1
#
_cell.length_a   1.000
_cell.length_b   1.000
_cell.length_c   1.000
_cell.angle_alpha   90.00
_cell.angle_beta   90.00
_cell.angle_gamma   90.00
#
_symmetry.space_group_name_H-M   'P 1'
#
loop_
_entity.id
_entity.type
_entity.pdbx_description
1 polymer ?
#
loop_
_entity_poly.entity_id
_entity_poly.type
_entity_poly.pdbx_seq_one_letter_code
_entity_poly.pdbx_strand_id
1 'polypeptide(L)' 'MKDLFQEIAQEKEFEVVMMEVGEQDHIHVFASAHPKIPPSYIVKMLKGISARKLFLKFPQLKK' A
#
# COMPACT_ATOMS: atom_id res chain seq x y z
N MET A 1 3.82 -5.33 -7.26
CA MET A 1 3.40 -4.76 -5.96
C MET A 1 3.55 -3.25 -5.96
N LYS A 2 4.65 -2.72 -6.50
CA LYS A 2 4.82 -1.29 -6.77
C LYS A 2 3.64 -0.69 -7.55
N ASP A 3 3.26 -1.31 -8.68
CA ASP A 3 2.13 -0.83 -9.50
C ASP A 3 0.82 -0.77 -8.73
N LEU A 4 0.56 -1.80 -7.92
CA LEU A 4 -0.64 -1.85 -7.08
C LEU A 4 -0.67 -0.70 -6.06
N PHE A 5 0.46 -0.35 -5.45
CA PHE A 5 0.51 0.75 -4.49
C PHE A 5 0.34 2.10 -5.19
N GLN A 6 0.86 2.26 -6.42
CA GLN A 6 0.64 3.44 -7.24
C GLN A 6 -0.84 3.60 -7.63
N GLU A 7 -1.51 2.52 -8.06
CA GLU A 7 -2.95 2.51 -8.32
C GLU A 7 -3.76 2.94 -7.09
N ILE A 8 -3.48 2.34 -5.92
CA ILE A 8 -4.17 2.68 -4.67
C ILE A 8 -3.93 4.15 -4.31
N ALA A 9 -2.71 4.65 -4.47
CA ALA A 9 -2.36 6.04 -4.15
C ALA A 9 -3.17 7.01 -5.01
N GLN A 10 -3.19 6.81 -6.33
CA GLN A 10 -3.97 7.62 -7.27
C GLN A 10 -5.47 7.60 -6.95
N GLU A 11 -6.04 6.44 -6.66
CA GLU A 11 -7.46 6.30 -6.31
C GLU A 11 -7.85 6.93 -4.96
N LYS A 12 -6.87 7.14 -4.07
CA LYS A 12 -7.09 7.57 -2.68
C LYS A 12 -6.49 8.94 -2.37
N GLU A 13 -6.16 9.70 -3.40
CA GLU A 13 -5.73 11.10 -3.32
C GLU A 13 -4.42 11.32 -2.54
N PHE A 14 -3.49 10.38 -2.63
CA PHE A 14 -2.12 10.54 -2.15
C PHE A 14 -1.10 10.03 -3.17
N GLU A 15 0.18 10.30 -2.93
CA GLU A 15 1.28 9.88 -3.80
C GLU A 15 2.23 8.94 -3.05
N VAL A 16 2.66 7.86 -3.71
CA VAL A 16 3.77 7.03 -3.26
C VAL A 16 5.02 7.44 -4.03
N VAL A 17 5.86 8.25 -3.39
CA VAL A 17 7.08 8.81 -4.00
C VAL A 17 8.15 7.72 -4.14
N MET A 18 8.26 6.84 -3.14
CA MET A 18 9.22 5.74 -3.15
C MET A 18 8.67 4.54 -2.39
N MET A 19 9.04 3.35 -2.85
CA MET A 19 8.71 2.08 -2.20
C MET A 19 9.87 1.10 -2.32
N GLU A 20 10.31 0.59 -1.19
CA GLU A 20 11.35 -0.43 -1.08
C GLU A 20 10.87 -1.61 -0.23
N VAL A 21 11.27 -2.82 -0.62
CA VAL A 21 11.03 -4.02 0.16
C VAL A 21 12.27 -4.23 1.03
N GLY A 22 12.11 -4.01 2.33
CA GLY A 22 13.17 -4.21 3.31
C GLY A 22 13.21 -5.67 3.73
N GLU A 23 14.40 -6.29 3.68
CA GLU A 23 14.71 -7.63 4.22
C GLU A 23 13.73 -8.76 3.88
N GLN A 24 12.89 -8.58 2.85
CA GLN A 24 11.82 -9.47 2.39
C GLN A 24 10.68 -9.73 3.38
N ASP A 25 10.61 -9.03 4.50
CA ASP A 25 9.56 -9.19 5.52
C ASP A 25 8.74 -7.92 5.76
N HIS A 26 9.25 -6.75 5.33
CA HIS A 26 8.56 -5.47 5.45
C HIS A 26 8.75 -4.58 4.21
N ILE A 27 8.01 -3.47 4.20
CA ILE A 27 8.02 -2.51 3.09
C ILE A 27 8.18 -1.11 3.68
N HIS A 28 9.14 -0.36 3.16
CA HIS A 28 9.25 1.07 3.38
C HIS A 28 8.50 1.83 2.28
N VAL A 29 7.71 2.81 2.69
CA VAL A 29 6.94 3.67 1.78
C VAL A 29 7.19 5.12 2.16
N PHE A 30 7.68 5.91 1.21
CA PHE A 30 7.66 7.36 1.29
C PHE A 30 6.44 7.87 0.56
N ALA A 31 5.55 8.55 1.28
CA ALA A 31 4.30 9.06 0.74
C ALA A 31 4.19 10.57 0.93
N SER A 32 3.56 11.22 -0.04
CA SER A 32 3.18 12.63 0.02
C SER A 32 1.66 12.73 -0.07
N ALA A 33 1.06 13.58 0.76
CA ALA A 33 -0.38 13.75 0.79
C ALA A 33 -0.75 15.14 1.31
N HIS A 34 -1.96 15.60 0.99
CA HIS A 34 -2.50 16.82 1.58
C HIS A 34 -2.59 16.68 3.11
N PRO A 35 -2.28 17.70 3.92
CA PRO A 35 -2.29 17.62 5.40
C PRO A 35 -3.62 17.19 6.04
N LYS A 36 -4.73 17.23 5.28
CA LYS A 36 -6.05 16.75 5.71
C LYS A 36 -6.17 15.22 5.70
N ILE A 37 -5.29 14.55 4.96
CA ILE A 37 -5.25 13.09 4.86
C ILE A 37 -4.35 12.59 5.99
N PRO A 38 -4.89 11.90 7.01
CA PRO A 38 -4.06 11.43 8.10
C PRO A 38 -3.18 10.26 7.63
N PRO A 39 -1.92 10.14 8.11
CA PRO A 39 -1.04 9.03 7.74
C PRO A 39 -1.64 7.64 8.00
N SER A 40 -2.47 7.52 9.04
CA SER A 40 -3.18 6.28 9.35
C SER A 40 -4.15 5.84 8.25
N TYR A 41 -4.75 6.78 7.52
CA TYR A 41 -5.60 6.49 6.37
C TYR A 41 -4.79 5.90 5.21
N ILE A 42 -3.64 6.51 4.90
CA ILE A 42 -2.71 6.02 3.86
C ILE A 42 -2.32 4.57 4.16
N VAL A 43 -1.86 4.29 5.38
CA VAL A 43 -1.48 2.94 5.81
C VAL A 43 -2.65 1.96 5.71
N LYS A 44 -3.85 2.38 6.14
CA LYS A 44 -5.07 1.56 6.05
C LYS A 44 -5.40 1.18 4.61
N MET A 45 -5.34 2.14 3.68
CA MET A 45 -5.63 1.90 2.26
C MET A 45 -4.59 0.97 1.63
N LEU A 46 -3.30 1.28 1.82
CA LEU A 46 -2.22 0.46 1.28
C LEU A 46 -2.28 -0.98 1.81
N LYS A 47 -2.32 -1.19 3.13
CA LYS A 47 -2.32 -2.54 3.73
C LYS A 47 -3.62 -3.29 3.45
N GLY A 48 -4.77 -2.65 3.61
CA GLY A 48 -6.07 -3.32 3.49
C GLY A 48 -6.37 -3.78 2.06
N ILE A 49 -6.20 -2.89 1.07
CA ILE A 49 -6.50 -3.21 -0.32
C ILE A 49 -5.47 -4.20 -0.87
N SER A 50 -4.18 -4.01 -0.56
CA SER A 50 -3.15 -4.93 -1.02
C SER A 50 -3.31 -6.33 -0.44
N ALA A 51 -3.57 -6.46 0.87
CA ALA A 51 -3.83 -7.76 1.49
C ALA A 51 -5.03 -8.46 0.84
N ARG A 52 -6.14 -7.75 0.62
CA ARG A 52 -7.32 -8.32 -0.05
C ARG A 52 -6.97 -8.83 -1.45
N LYS A 53 -6.31 -8.02 -2.29
CA LYS A 53 -5.93 -8.42 -3.66
C LYS A 53 -4.93 -9.59 -3.64
N LEU A 54 -3.97 -9.60 -2.70
CA LEU A 54 -3.01 -10.70 -2.53
C LEU A 54 -3.71 -12.00 -2.15
N PHE A 55 -4.64 -11.97 -1.19
CA PHE A 55 -5.40 -13.17 -0.78
C PHE A 55 -6.33 -13.72 -1.86
N LEU A 56 -6.82 -12.87 -2.76
CA LEU A 56 -7.59 -13.31 -3.93
C LEU A 56 -6.68 -13.97 -4.98
N LYS A 57 -5.51 -13.39 -5.22
CA LYS A 57 -4.55 -13.90 -6.21
C LYS A 57 -3.80 -15.15 -5.73
N PHE A 58 -3.55 -15.24 -4.43
CA PHE A 58 -2.82 -16.32 -3.78
C PHE A 58 -3.64 -16.85 -2.59
N PRO A 59 -4.67 -17.67 -2.83
CA PRO A 59 -5.52 -18.20 -1.77
C PRO A 59 -4.75 -18.96 -0.69
N GLN A 60 -3.60 -19.55 -1.02
CA GLN A 60 -2.71 -20.26 -0.09
C GLN A 60 -2.11 -19.36 1.01
N LEU A 61 -2.13 -18.04 0.84
CA LEU A 61 -1.69 -17.09 1.86
C LEU A 61 -2.74 -16.90 2.96
N LYS A 62 -4.01 -17.29 2.72
CA LYS A 62 -5.01 -17.39 3.79
C LYS A 62 -4.73 -18.67 4.59
N LYS A 63 -3.85 -18.56 5.58
CA LYS A 63 -3.76 -19.54 6.67
C LYS A 63 -4.59 -19.06 7.86
#